data_AF-A0AAD2IZB3-F1
#
_entry.id   AF-A0AAD2IZB3-F1
#
_cell.length_a   1.000
_cell.length_b   1.000
_cell.length_c   1.000
_cell.angle_alpha   90.00
_cell.angle_beta   90.00
_cell.angle_gamma   90.00
#
_symmetry.space_group_name_H-M   'P 1'
#
loop_
_entity.id
_entity.type
_entity.pdbx_description
1 polymer ?
#
loop_
_entity_poly.entity_id
_entity_poly.type
_entity_poly.pdbx_seq_one_letter_code
_entity_poly.pdbx_strand_id
1 'polypeptide(L)'
;MTPNAANAVPGRVELTLEMRSDSDAVLDAFPETLMAGVATDLTALRLSASFTQLSRARPTDCTPLVMDAVQAAADQLGYASMRLPSGAGHDAVYMAPTGPIGMIFIPCLNGRSHCPEEWIEPAQLLDGTRVLYQSVLELDRKLRA
;
A
#
# COMPACT_ATOMS: atom_id res chain seq x y z
N MET A 1 -15.83 21.16 -8.99
CA MET A 1 -15.80 22.05 -10.19
C MET A 1 -16.86 23.12 -10.02
N THR A 2 -16.60 24.36 -10.43
CA THR A 2 -17.52 25.51 -10.27
C THR A 2 -17.60 26.32 -11.57
N PRO A 3 -18.80 26.73 -12.04
CA PRO A 3 -20.11 26.55 -11.40
C PRO A 3 -20.75 25.17 -11.62
N ASN A 4 -20.12 24.28 -12.40
CA ASN A 4 -20.66 22.96 -12.73
C ASN A 4 -22.01 23.00 -13.47
N ALA A 5 -22.13 23.90 -14.47
CA ALA A 5 -23.33 24.02 -15.31
C ALA A 5 -23.02 23.62 -16.76
N ALA A 6 -23.97 22.94 -17.41
CA ALA A 6 -23.76 22.31 -18.72
C ALA A 6 -23.39 23.29 -19.85
N ASN A 7 -23.81 24.55 -19.74
CA ASN A 7 -23.59 25.60 -20.73
C ASN A 7 -22.63 26.71 -20.26
N ALA A 8 -21.90 26.50 -19.15
CA ALA A 8 -20.96 27.47 -18.63
C ALA A 8 -19.55 26.88 -18.56
N VAL A 9 -18.56 27.62 -19.04
CA VAL A 9 -17.15 27.23 -18.90
C VAL A 9 -16.76 27.29 -17.42
N PRO A 10 -16.20 26.22 -16.83
CA PRO A 10 -15.81 26.23 -15.42
C PRO A 10 -14.66 27.17 -15.14
N GLY A 11 -14.79 27.99 -14.09
CA GLY A 11 -13.73 28.90 -13.63
C GLY A 11 -12.79 28.29 -12.59
N ARG A 12 -13.18 27.17 -11.96
CA ARG A 12 -12.37 26.49 -10.94
C ARG A 12 -12.67 25.00 -10.88
N VAL A 13 -11.60 24.20 -10.73
CA VAL A 13 -11.68 22.77 -10.43
C VAL A 13 -10.84 22.51 -9.18
N GLU A 14 -11.39 21.72 -8.27
CA GLU A 14 -10.66 21.15 -7.13
C GLU A 14 -10.63 19.65 -7.34
N LEU A 15 -9.45 19.06 -7.18
CA LEU A 15 -9.20 17.63 -7.33
C LEU A 15 -8.44 17.15 -6.10
N THR A 16 -8.79 15.96 -5.63
CA THR A 16 -8.00 15.23 -4.64
C THR A 16 -7.16 14.21 -5.36
N LEU A 17 -5.86 14.20 -5.07
CA LEU A 17 -4.90 13.25 -5.62
C LEU A 17 -4.26 12.48 -4.47
N GLU A 18 -4.24 11.16 -4.60
CA GLU A 18 -3.51 10.27 -3.71
C GLU A 18 -2.36 9.64 -4.49
N MET A 19 -1.15 9.66 -3.92
CA MET A 19 0.01 8.95 -4.43
C MET A 19 0.53 8.02 -3.34
N ARG A 20 0.86 6.78 -3.74
CA ARG A 20 1.49 5.79 -2.86
C ARG A 20 2.82 5.35 -3.50
N SER A 21 3.84 5.20 -2.67
CA SER A 21 5.13 4.63 -3.03
C SER A 21 5.75 4.04 -1.77
N ASP A 22 6.58 3.01 -1.92
CA ASP A 22 7.46 2.50 -0.89
C ASP A 22 8.73 3.35 -0.70
N SER A 23 8.93 4.37 -1.54
CA SER A 23 10.06 5.30 -1.48
C SER A 23 9.64 6.66 -0.92
N ASP A 24 10.15 6.99 0.26
CA ASP A 24 9.96 8.32 0.86
C ASP A 24 10.47 9.44 -0.06
N ALA A 25 11.59 9.19 -0.77
CA ALA A 25 12.16 10.15 -1.71
C ALA A 25 11.22 10.45 -2.90
N VAL A 26 10.52 9.43 -3.41
CA VAL A 26 9.52 9.62 -4.47
C VAL A 26 8.34 10.43 -3.96
N LEU A 27 7.84 10.12 -2.75
CA LEU A 27 6.74 10.87 -2.12
C LEU A 27 7.11 12.34 -1.87
N ASP A 28 8.33 12.59 -1.41
CA ASP A 28 8.86 13.94 -1.16
C ASP A 28 8.98 14.76 -2.44
N ALA A 29 9.47 14.17 -3.53
CA ALA A 29 9.69 14.86 -4.80
C ALA A 29 8.42 15.02 -5.64
N PHE A 30 7.35 14.27 -5.34
CA PHE A 30 6.18 14.20 -6.21
C PHE A 30 5.44 15.53 -6.42
N PRO A 31 5.14 16.36 -5.39
CA PRO A 31 4.40 17.59 -5.59
C PRO A 31 5.10 18.55 -6.56
N GLU A 32 6.42 18.72 -6.40
CA GLU A 32 7.22 19.58 -7.27
C GLU A 32 7.33 19.00 -8.69
N THR A 33 7.56 17.69 -8.80
CA THR A 33 7.65 17.00 -10.10
C THR A 33 6.35 17.11 -10.88
N LEU A 34 5.20 16.91 -10.21
CA LEU A 34 3.88 17.05 -10.81
C LEU A 34 3.64 18.48 -11.32
N MET A 35 3.89 19.48 -10.47
CA MET A 35 3.67 20.89 -10.82
C MET A 35 4.58 21.36 -11.96
N ALA A 36 5.85 20.94 -11.96
CA ALA A 36 6.78 21.22 -13.04
C ALA A 36 6.33 20.56 -14.36
N GLY A 37 5.83 19.31 -14.29
CA GLY A 37 5.37 18.55 -15.45
C GLY A 37 4.18 19.18 -16.19
N VAL A 38 3.32 19.92 -15.50
CA VAL A 38 2.12 20.57 -16.09
C VAL A 38 2.28 22.07 -16.34
N ALA A 39 3.41 22.67 -15.96
CA ALA A 39 3.59 24.13 -15.97
C ALA A 39 3.41 24.76 -17.36
N THR A 40 3.93 24.11 -18.41
CA THR A 40 3.82 24.59 -19.80
C THR A 40 2.38 24.61 -20.28
N ASP A 41 1.62 23.55 -20.00
CA ASP A 41 0.22 23.43 -20.41
C ASP A 41 -0.67 24.42 -19.67
N LEU A 42 -0.46 24.58 -18.35
CA LEU A 42 -1.15 25.59 -17.55
C LEU A 42 -0.91 27.00 -18.11
N THR A 43 0.34 27.31 -18.49
CA THR A 43 0.69 28.61 -19.08
C THR A 43 0.00 28.81 -20.44
N ALA A 44 0.05 27.80 -21.32
CA ALA A 44 -0.58 27.86 -22.64
C ALA A 44 -2.11 28.06 -22.55
N LEU A 45 -2.74 27.44 -21.54
CA LEU A 45 -4.17 27.54 -21.27
C LEU A 45 -4.56 28.75 -20.41
N ARG A 46 -3.59 29.56 -19.95
CA ARG A 46 -3.78 30.70 -19.03
C ARG A 46 -4.49 30.29 -17.73
N LEU A 47 -4.12 29.12 -17.22
CA LEU A 47 -4.62 28.56 -15.97
C LEU A 47 -3.56 28.70 -14.86
N SER A 48 -4.03 28.78 -13.63
CA SER A 48 -3.20 28.69 -12.43
C SER A 48 -3.58 27.45 -11.64
N ALA A 49 -2.60 26.76 -11.06
CA ALA A 49 -2.83 25.63 -10.16
C ALA A 49 -2.01 25.79 -8.87
N SER A 50 -2.55 25.27 -7.77
CA SER A 50 -1.90 25.21 -6.47
C SER A 50 -2.15 23.84 -5.84
N PHE A 51 -1.18 23.37 -5.07
CA PHE A 51 -1.25 22.10 -4.37
C PHE A 51 -1.25 22.33 -2.85
N THR A 52 -2.11 21.62 -2.14
CA THR A 52 -2.14 21.60 -0.68
C THR A 52 -2.03 20.15 -0.22
N GLN A 53 -1.02 19.84 0.60
CA GLN A 53 -0.89 18.51 1.18
C GLN A 53 -1.96 18.31 2.25
N LEU A 54 -2.90 17.40 2.00
CA LEU A 54 -3.98 17.06 2.94
C LEU A 54 -3.52 16.09 4.03
N SER A 55 -2.69 15.11 3.66
CA SER A 55 -2.12 14.13 4.58
C SER A 55 -0.80 13.59 4.04
N ARG A 56 0.02 13.02 4.92
CA ARG A 56 1.26 12.33 4.55
C ARG A 56 1.50 11.16 5.49
N ALA A 57 1.67 9.97 4.92
CA ALA A 57 2.13 8.78 5.61
C ALA A 57 3.50 8.37 5.03
N ARG A 58 4.44 7.99 5.90
CA ARG A 58 5.73 7.43 5.47
C ARG A 58 5.57 5.94 5.19
N PRO A 59 6.31 5.37 4.21
CA PRO A 59 6.42 3.92 4.06
C PRO A 59 6.90 3.29 5.36
N THR A 60 6.37 2.12 5.69
CA THR A 60 6.75 1.38 6.91
C THR A 60 7.19 -0.01 6.52
N ASP A 61 8.48 -0.29 6.72
CA ASP A 61 9.05 -1.58 6.37
C ASP A 61 8.62 -2.68 7.34
N CYS A 62 8.25 -3.83 6.80
CA CYS A 62 8.17 -5.05 7.60
C CYS A 62 9.57 -5.49 8.02
N THR A 63 9.71 -5.98 9.24
CA THR A 63 11.01 -6.33 9.81
C THR A 63 11.58 -7.58 9.13
N PRO A 64 12.87 -7.59 8.71
CA PRO A 64 13.49 -8.74 8.07
C PRO A 64 13.33 -10.04 8.87
N LEU A 65 13.47 -9.98 10.20
CA LEU A 65 13.25 -11.13 11.09
C LEU A 65 11.90 -11.83 10.86
N VAL A 66 10.82 -11.06 10.77
CA VAL A 66 9.46 -11.59 10.60
C VAL A 66 9.23 -12.03 9.15
N MET A 67 9.68 -11.22 8.19
CA MET A 67 9.60 -11.55 6.75
C MET A 67 10.33 -12.85 6.41
N ASP A 68 11.51 -13.07 6.97
CA ASP A 68 12.32 -14.26 6.75
C ASP A 68 11.70 -15.50 7.42
N ALA A 69 11.06 -15.34 8.59
CA ALA A 69 10.33 -16.42 9.24
C ALA A 69 9.10 -16.84 8.42
N VAL A 70 8.36 -15.88 7.86
CA VAL A 70 7.24 -16.15 6.95
C VAL A 70 7.71 -16.86 5.68
N GLN A 71 8.81 -16.41 5.08
CA GLN A 71 9.38 -17.06 3.90
C GLN A 71 9.78 -18.51 4.20
N ALA A 72 10.51 -18.73 5.31
CA ALA A 72 10.93 -20.08 5.71
C ALA A 72 9.73 -21.01 5.97
N ALA A 73 8.66 -20.50 6.59
CA ALA A 73 7.43 -21.24 6.80
C ALA A 73 6.74 -21.64 5.49
N ALA A 74 6.66 -20.73 4.52
CA ALA A 74 6.11 -21.03 3.19
C ALA A 74 6.96 -22.07 2.44
N ASP A 75 8.29 -21.94 2.48
CA ASP A 75 9.22 -22.87 1.83
C ASP A 75 9.12 -24.27 2.44
N GLN A 76 9.06 -24.39 3.77
CA GLN A 76 8.91 -25.66 4.48
C GLN A 76 7.61 -26.39 4.11
N LEU A 77 6.53 -25.64 3.88
CA LEU A 77 5.22 -26.18 3.50
C LEU A 77 5.12 -26.44 1.99
N GLY A 78 6.12 -26.05 1.20
CA GLY A 78 6.16 -26.25 -0.25
C GLY A 78 5.25 -25.30 -1.03
N TYR A 79 4.91 -24.13 -0.47
CA TYR A 79 4.06 -23.15 -1.12
C TYR A 79 4.87 -22.18 -2.00
N ALA A 80 4.38 -21.91 -3.20
CA ALA A 80 4.89 -20.81 -4.01
C ALA A 80 4.62 -19.48 -3.31
N SER A 81 5.61 -18.61 -3.24
CA SER A 81 5.54 -17.35 -2.51
C SER A 81 6.39 -16.26 -3.17
N MET A 82 6.08 -15.00 -2.87
CA MET A 82 6.87 -13.84 -3.29
C MET A 82 6.72 -12.72 -2.24
N ARG A 83 7.72 -11.83 -2.18
CA ARG A 83 7.61 -10.59 -1.40
C ARG A 83 6.92 -9.52 -2.23
N LEU A 84 6.04 -8.75 -1.59
CA LEU A 84 5.36 -7.62 -2.20
C LEU A 84 5.07 -6.53 -1.15
N PRO A 85 4.98 -5.25 -1.57
CA PRO A 85 4.48 -4.20 -0.70
C PRO A 85 2.97 -4.35 -0.47
N SER A 86 2.49 -3.93 0.70
CA SER A 86 1.06 -3.77 0.94
C SER A 86 0.58 -2.46 0.34
N GLY A 87 -0.36 -2.53 -0.60
CA GLY A 87 -0.98 -1.35 -1.20
C GLY A 87 -1.90 -0.58 -0.24
N ALA A 88 -2.38 -1.21 0.84
CA ALA A 88 -3.31 -0.64 1.81
C ALA A 88 -2.70 -0.49 3.21
N GLY A 89 -3.26 0.41 4.01
CA GLY A 89 -2.95 0.53 5.43
C GLY A 89 -3.55 -0.62 6.23
N HIS A 90 -2.75 -1.20 7.13
CA HIS A 90 -3.15 -2.25 8.06
C HIS A 90 -2.65 -1.90 9.47
N ASP A 91 -3.24 -2.52 10.50
CA ASP A 91 -2.86 -2.26 11.90
C ASP A 91 -1.37 -2.45 12.18
N ALA A 92 -0.71 -3.34 11.43
CA ALA A 92 0.73 -3.58 11.51
C ALA A 92 1.56 -2.28 11.42
N VAL A 93 1.16 -1.33 10.56
CA VAL A 93 1.86 -0.03 10.42
C VAL A 93 1.87 0.74 11.75
N TYR A 94 0.75 0.73 12.47
CA TYR A 94 0.64 1.39 13.77
C TYR A 94 1.29 0.60 14.91
N MET A 95 1.47 -0.71 14.74
CA MET A 95 2.19 -1.56 15.68
C MET A 95 3.71 -1.50 15.53
N ALA A 96 4.23 -1.08 14.37
CA ALA A 96 5.66 -1.02 14.07
C ALA A 96 6.53 -0.33 15.15
N PRO A 97 6.08 0.76 15.82
CA PRO A 97 6.85 1.38 16.91
C PRO A 97 7.01 0.51 18.16
N THR A 98 6.18 -0.52 18.32
CA THR A 98 6.14 -1.38 19.52
C THR A 98 7.00 -2.64 19.39
N GLY A 99 7.43 -2.99 18.19
CA GLY A 99 8.27 -4.17 17.96
C GLY A 99 8.30 -4.63 16.50
N PRO A 100 8.96 -5.78 16.24
CA PRO A 100 9.03 -6.36 14.90
C PRO A 100 7.66 -6.68 14.32
N ILE A 101 7.42 -6.30 13.07
CA ILE A 101 6.16 -6.56 12.35
C ILE A 101 6.41 -7.28 11.03
N GLY A 102 5.39 -7.99 10.55
CA GLY A 102 5.34 -8.58 9.22
C GLY A 102 3.91 -8.99 8.90
N MET A 103 3.63 -9.24 7.63
CA MET A 103 2.30 -9.62 7.15
C MET A 103 2.40 -10.83 6.23
N ILE A 104 1.32 -11.61 6.20
CA ILE A 104 1.15 -12.76 5.31
C ILE A 104 -0.08 -12.46 4.45
N PHE A 105 0.09 -12.42 3.14
CA PHE A 105 -1.01 -12.26 2.20
C PHE A 105 -1.34 -13.60 1.55
N ILE A 106 -2.64 -13.82 1.33
CA ILE A 106 -3.16 -14.84 0.44
C ILE A 106 -3.85 -14.16 -0.75
N PRO A 107 -3.93 -14.80 -1.92
CA PRO A 107 -4.64 -14.24 -3.06
C PRO A 107 -6.14 -14.08 -2.76
N CYS A 108 -6.74 -13.06 -3.38
CA CYS A 108 -8.18 -12.86 -3.43
C CYS A 108 -8.65 -12.94 -4.88
N LEU A 109 -9.85 -13.46 -5.11
CA LEU A 109 -10.43 -13.62 -6.44
C LEU A 109 -10.44 -12.29 -7.21
N ASN A 110 -9.69 -12.24 -8.32
CA ASN A 110 -9.50 -11.05 -9.15
C ASN A 110 -8.96 -9.82 -8.39
N GLY A 111 -8.29 -10.01 -7.25
CA GLY A 111 -7.76 -8.92 -6.43
C GLY A 111 -8.84 -8.00 -5.84
N ARG A 112 -10.10 -8.46 -5.78
CA ARG A 112 -11.22 -7.66 -5.27
C ARG A 112 -11.14 -7.53 -3.75
N SER A 113 -11.51 -6.37 -3.24
CA SER A 113 -11.61 -6.11 -1.80
C SER A 113 -12.65 -5.02 -1.55
N HIS A 114 -13.23 -4.97 -0.35
CA HIS A 114 -14.28 -4.02 0.04
C HIS A 114 -15.54 -4.10 -0.86
N CYS A 115 -15.88 -5.29 -1.32
CA CYS A 115 -17.11 -5.53 -2.06
C CYS A 115 -17.74 -6.89 -1.71
N PRO A 116 -19.06 -7.08 -1.88
CA PRO A 116 -19.73 -8.34 -1.54
C PRO A 116 -19.17 -9.59 -2.24
N GLU A 117 -18.51 -9.42 -3.38
CA GLU A 117 -17.94 -10.50 -4.16
C GLU A 117 -16.45 -10.72 -3.89
N GLU A 118 -15.87 -10.02 -2.90
CA GLU A 118 -14.59 -10.38 -2.31
C GLU A 118 -14.63 -11.85 -1.86
N TRP A 119 -13.66 -12.63 -2.33
CA TRP A 119 -13.67 -14.07 -2.13
C TRP A 119 -12.28 -14.66 -2.10
N ILE A 120 -12.07 -15.61 -1.19
CA ILE A 120 -10.87 -16.44 -1.10
C ILE A 120 -11.28 -17.90 -1.23
N GLU A 121 -10.46 -18.71 -1.90
CA GLU A 121 -10.71 -20.14 -1.93
C GLU A 121 -10.44 -20.75 -0.55
N PRO A 122 -11.28 -21.68 -0.06
CA PRO A 122 -11.07 -22.31 1.26
C PRO A 122 -9.67 -22.94 1.43
N ALA A 123 -9.09 -23.46 0.33
CA ALA A 123 -7.72 -23.98 0.34
C ALA A 123 -6.68 -22.87 0.57
N GLN A 124 -6.84 -21.70 -0.05
CA GLN A 124 -5.94 -20.56 0.13
C GLN A 124 -6.00 -20.03 1.57
N LEU A 125 -7.19 -19.99 2.16
CA LEU A 125 -7.37 -19.65 3.58
C LEU A 125 -6.61 -20.64 4.50
N LEU A 126 -6.74 -21.94 4.24
CA LEU A 126 -6.03 -22.97 4.99
C LEU A 126 -4.51 -22.84 4.84
N ASP A 127 -4.02 -22.64 3.61
CA ASP A 127 -2.59 -22.49 3.33
C ASP A 127 -2.01 -21.26 4.05
N GLY A 128 -2.68 -20.11 3.98
CA GLY A 128 -2.27 -18.90 4.71
C GLY A 128 -2.25 -19.10 6.22
N THR A 129 -3.24 -19.80 6.77
CA THR A 129 -3.30 -20.10 8.21
C THR A 129 -2.18 -21.05 8.63
N ARG A 130 -1.81 -22.02 7.78
CA ARG A 130 -0.66 -22.92 8.03
C ARG A 130 0.66 -22.17 8.01
N VAL A 131 0.85 -21.24 7.05
CA VAL A 131 2.04 -20.37 7.02
C VAL A 131 2.10 -19.52 8.28
N LEU A 132 0.99 -18.92 8.71
CA LEU A 132 0.93 -18.16 9.97
C LEU A 132 1.35 -19.02 11.17
N TYR A 133 0.77 -20.21 11.29
CA TYR A 133 1.11 -21.15 12.37
C TYR A 133 2.60 -21.49 12.40
N GLN A 134 3.18 -21.87 11.26
CA GLN A 134 4.61 -22.22 11.18
C GLN A 134 5.51 -21.00 11.41
N SER A 135 5.11 -19.82 10.96
CA SER A 135 5.87 -18.58 11.17
C SER A 135 6.00 -18.24 12.65
N VAL A 136 4.93 -18.42 13.43
CA VAL A 136 4.94 -18.20 14.89
C VAL A 136 5.90 -19.17 15.58
N LEU A 137 5.89 -20.45 15.20
CA LEU A 137 6.82 -21.45 15.74
C LEU A 137 8.28 -21.15 15.38
N GLU A 138 8.53 -20.69 14.16
CA GLU A 138 9.87 -20.30 13.71
C GLU A 138 10.39 -19.09 14.49
N LEU A 139 9.54 -18.08 14.70
CA LEU A 139 9.88 -16.91 15.51
C LEU A 139 10.13 -17.26 16.97
N ASP A 140 9.29 -18.10 17.59
CA ASP A 140 9.49 -18.56 18.97
C ASP A 140 10.84 -19.27 19.13
N ARG A 141 11.23 -20.10 18.16
CA ARG A 141 12.54 -20.78 18.18
C ARG A 141 13.70 -19.80 18.02
N LYS A 142 13.60 -18.86 17.09
CA LYS A 142 14.66 -17.87 16.81
C LYS A 142 14.85 -16.87 17.94
N LEU A 143 13.78 -16.46 18.61
CA LEU A 143 13.84 -15.46 19.69
C LEU A 143 14.26 -16.03 21.05
N ARG A 144 14.22 -17.36 21.20
CA ARG A 144 14.73 -18.07 22.39
C ARG A 144 16.21 -18.45 22.30
N ALA A 145 16.78 -18.43 21.09
CA ALA A 145 18.19 -18.73 20.83
C ALA A 145 19.07 -17.50 21.13
#